data_AF-A0A968SVY5-F1
#
_entry.id   AF-A0A968SVY5-F1
#
_cell.length_a   1.000
_cell.length_b   1.000
_cell.length_c   1.000
_cell.angle_alpha   90.00
_cell.angle_beta   90.00
_cell.angle_gamma   90.00
#
_symmetry.space_group_name_H-M   'P 1'
#
loop_
_entity.id
_entity.type
_entity.pdbx_description
1 polymer ?
#
loop_
_entity_poly.entity_id
_entity_poly.type
_entity_poly.pdbx_seq_one_letter_code
_entity_poly.pdbx_strand_id
1 'polypeptide(L)'
;MRAIALADYDNDGDRDIAVANSNAPVRLLRNDSTPGNIIFSLVWSAPTSDYSNDVAWGDVDNDGDLDLAVANEGISRLYKKRWRHAQQRQQHQCRKHQSA
;
A
#
# COMPACT_ATOMS: atom_id res chain seq x y z
N MET A 1 11.33 8.89 -16.38
CA MET A 1 9.88 9.19 -16.51
C MET A 1 9.25 9.21 -15.11
N ARG A 2 7.96 9.54 -14.99
CA ARG A 2 7.19 9.48 -13.74
C ARG A 2 5.80 8.95 -14.06
N ALA A 3 5.19 8.25 -13.12
CA ALA A 3 3.86 7.66 -13.29
C ALA A 3 3.08 7.73 -11.99
N ILE A 4 1.77 7.56 -12.10
CA ILE A 4 0.87 7.40 -10.96
C ILE A 4 -0.05 6.21 -11.22
N ALA A 5 -0.45 5.53 -10.15
CA ALA A 5 -1.46 4.48 -10.20
C ALA A 5 -2.45 4.62 -9.05
N LEU A 6 -3.74 4.47 -9.37
CA LEU A 6 -4.84 4.56 -8.41
C LEU A 6 -5.30 3.17 -7.97
N ALA A 7 -5.49 2.98 -6.67
CA ALA A 7 -6.13 1.81 -6.09
C ALA A 7 -6.65 2.11 -4.69
N ASP A 8 -7.53 1.26 -4.17
CA ASP A 8 -7.97 1.34 -2.77
C ASP A 8 -7.02 0.45 -1.94
N TYR A 9 -5.95 1.03 -1.38
CA TYR A 9 -4.85 0.24 -0.83
C TYR A 9 -5.15 -0.28 0.58
N ASP A 10 -5.98 0.42 1.37
CA ASP A 10 -6.36 0.01 2.73
C ASP A 10 -7.81 -0.49 2.84
N ASN A 11 -8.52 -0.58 1.71
CA ASN A 11 -9.85 -1.17 1.58
C ASN A 11 -10.92 -0.39 2.37
N ASP A 12 -10.79 0.94 2.37
CA ASP A 12 -11.73 1.88 2.99
C ASP A 12 -12.77 2.43 2.01
N GLY A 13 -12.63 2.13 0.72
CA GLY A 13 -13.53 2.52 -0.36
C GLY A 13 -13.08 3.75 -1.13
N ASP A 14 -12.02 4.43 -0.69
CA ASP A 14 -11.44 5.58 -1.38
C ASP A 14 -10.26 5.18 -2.28
N ARG A 15 -10.04 5.94 -3.36
CA ARG A 15 -8.90 5.68 -4.27
C ARG A 15 -7.67 6.46 -3.82
N ASP A 16 -6.64 5.72 -3.46
CA ASP A 16 -5.31 6.19 -3.08
C ASP A 16 -4.34 6.25 -4.27
N ILE A 17 -3.21 6.93 -4.08
CA ILE A 17 -2.25 7.21 -5.15
C ILE A 17 -0.87 6.63 -4.81
N ALA A 18 -0.36 5.73 -5.66
CA ALA A 18 1.07 5.47 -5.77
C ALA A 18 1.70 6.44 -6.77
N VAL A 19 2.85 7.02 -6.41
CA VAL A 19 3.60 7.96 -7.26
C VAL A 19 5.01 7.43 -7.50
N ALA A 20 5.32 7.12 -8.76
CA ALA A 20 6.66 6.84 -9.23
C ALA A 20 7.42 8.15 -9.44
N ASN A 21 8.60 8.28 -8.81
CA ASN A 21 9.44 9.45 -8.96
C ASN A 21 10.78 9.11 -9.63
N SER A 22 11.38 10.11 -10.27
CA SER A 22 12.75 10.02 -10.77
C SER A 22 13.72 10.57 -9.73
N ASN A 23 14.72 9.76 -9.37
CA ASN A 23 15.73 10.09 -8.35
C ASN A 23 15.12 10.51 -6.99
N ALA A 24 13.98 9.91 -6.66
CA ALA A 24 13.30 10.08 -5.38
C ALA A 24 12.46 8.83 -5.10
N PRO A 25 12.08 8.58 -3.84
CA PRO A 25 11.32 7.39 -3.51
C PRO A 25 9.97 7.33 -4.22
N VAL A 26 9.50 6.12 -4.47
CA VAL A 26 8.07 5.88 -4.70
C VAL A 26 7.31 6.24 -3.44
N ARG A 27 6.17 6.92 -3.59
CA ARG A 27 5.36 7.43 -2.47
C ARG A 27 3.95 6.88 -2.58
N LEU A 28 3.36 6.52 -1.45
CA LEU A 28 1.95 6.17 -1.33
C LEU A 28 1.21 7.27 -0.56
N LEU A 29 0.23 7.87 -1.20
CA LEU A 29 -0.63 8.89 -0.63
C LEU A 29 -2.02 8.29 -0.41
N ARG A 30 -2.47 8.25 0.85
CA ARG A 30 -3.84 7.86 1.17
C ARG A 30 -4.79 9.01 0.91
N ASN A 31 -5.95 8.71 0.32
CA ASN A 31 -7.02 9.63 0.09
C ASN A 31 -8.00 9.63 1.27
N ASP A 32 -7.96 10.67 2.09
CA ASP A 32 -8.92 10.89 3.18
C ASP A 32 -9.93 11.99 2.81
N SER A 33 -10.20 12.16 1.51
CA SER A 33 -11.03 13.26 1.00
C SER A 33 -12.51 13.09 1.40
N THR A 34 -13.16 14.21 1.66
CA THR A 34 -14.62 14.26 1.86
C THR A 34 -15.25 15.18 0.81
N PRO A 35 -16.56 15.11 0.55
CA PRO A 35 -17.20 15.99 -0.43
C PRO A 35 -16.88 17.47 -0.18
N GLY A 36 -16.24 18.12 -1.15
CA GLY A 36 -15.82 19.52 -1.04
C GLY A 36 -14.48 19.76 -0.35
N ASN A 37 -13.76 18.71 0.07
CA ASN A 37 -12.46 18.81 0.71
C ASN A 37 -11.52 17.68 0.27
N ILE A 38 -10.48 18.02 -0.50
CA ILE A 38 -9.51 17.07 -1.03
C ILE A 38 -8.32 16.95 -0.07
N ILE A 39 -8.12 15.78 0.51
CA ILE A 39 -7.05 15.51 1.48
C ILE A 39 -6.28 14.27 1.04
N PHE A 40 -4.96 14.44 0.89
CA PHE A 40 -4.02 13.34 0.68
C PHE A 40 -2.91 13.37 1.72
N SER A 41 -2.65 12.22 2.33
CA SER A 41 -1.63 12.06 3.37
C SER A 41 -0.57 11.06 2.94
N LEU A 42 0.72 11.38 3.12
CA LEU A 42 1.78 10.41 2.89
C LEU A 42 1.73 9.31 3.96
N VAL A 43 1.42 8.09 3.55
CA VAL A 43 1.35 6.93 4.46
C VAL A 43 2.54 6.00 4.32
N TRP A 44 3.22 5.99 3.18
CA TRP A 44 4.42 5.19 2.98
C TRP A 44 5.36 5.76 1.90
N SER A 45 6.64 5.43 2.04
CA SER A 45 7.70 5.77 1.08
C SER A 45 8.62 4.58 0.90
N ALA A 46 9.04 4.34 -0.34
CA ALA A 46 10.08 3.37 -0.64
C ALA A 46 11.37 3.69 0.14
N PRO A 47 12.13 2.67 0.55
CA PRO A 47 13.40 2.87 1.24
C PRO A 47 14.53 3.33 0.31
N THR A 48 14.31 3.29 -1.02
CA THR A 48 15.28 3.66 -2.04
C THR A 48 14.76 4.78 -2.92
N SER A 49 15.69 5.59 -3.43
CA SER A 49 15.44 6.66 -4.39
C SER A 49 15.99 6.22 -5.75
N ASP A 50 15.14 5.57 -6.54
CA ASP A 50 15.51 5.09 -7.89
C ASP A 50 14.97 6.03 -8.97
N TYR A 51 15.37 5.76 -10.22
CA TYR A 51 14.71 6.32 -11.40
C TYR A 51 13.50 5.45 -11.76
N SER A 52 12.39 5.68 -11.08
CA SER A 52 11.15 4.92 -11.26
C SER A 52 10.38 5.47 -12.46
N ASN A 53 10.11 4.61 -13.45
CA ASN A 53 9.42 4.98 -14.68
C ASN A 53 7.93 4.68 -14.65
N ASP A 54 7.54 3.61 -13.95
CA ASP A 54 6.14 3.17 -13.89
C ASP A 54 5.80 2.47 -12.57
N VAL A 55 4.50 2.44 -12.24
CA VAL A 55 3.94 1.77 -11.06
C VAL A 55 2.63 1.07 -11.39
N ALA A 56 2.41 -0.11 -10.83
CA ALA A 56 1.16 -0.85 -10.97
C ALA A 56 0.77 -1.56 -9.67
N TRP A 57 -0.53 -1.64 -9.42
CA TRP A 57 -1.12 -2.36 -8.29
C TRP A 57 -1.53 -3.77 -8.68
N GLY A 58 -1.40 -4.72 -7.76
CA GLY A 58 -1.95 -6.06 -7.92
C GLY A 58 -1.73 -6.92 -6.68
N ASP A 59 -2.63 -7.85 -6.42
CA ASP A 59 -2.46 -8.89 -5.39
C ASP A 59 -1.66 -10.05 -6.01
N VAL A 60 -0.35 -10.08 -5.74
CA VAL A 60 0.58 -10.98 -6.44
C VAL A 60 0.64 -12.38 -5.81
N ASP A 61 0.27 -12.51 -4.55
CA ASP A 61 0.28 -13.78 -3.82
C ASP A 61 -1.10 -14.24 -3.36
N ASN A 62 -2.15 -13.54 -3.79
CA ASN A 62 -3.55 -13.87 -3.56
C ASN A 62 -3.89 -13.92 -2.06
N ASP A 63 -3.32 -12.97 -1.29
CA ASP A 63 -3.58 -12.83 0.15
C ASP A 63 -4.68 -11.80 0.46
N GLY A 64 -5.19 -11.12 -0.57
CA GLY A 64 -6.25 -10.13 -0.49
C GLY A 64 -5.74 -8.71 -0.28
N ASP A 65 -4.43 -8.50 -0.15
CA ASP A 65 -3.82 -7.18 -0.11
C ASP A 65 -3.26 -6.79 -1.48
N LEU A 66 -3.40 -5.51 -1.83
CA LEU A 66 -2.73 -4.97 -3.01
C LEU A 66 -1.24 -4.72 -2.73
N ASP A 67 -0.40 -5.31 -3.58
CA ASP A 67 1.02 -5.06 -3.67
C ASP A 67 1.34 -4.04 -4.77
N LEU A 68 2.52 -3.43 -4.66
CA LEU A 68 2.96 -2.39 -5.59
C LEU A 68 4.19 -2.85 -6.39
N ALA A 69 4.01 -3.04 -7.70
CA ALA A 69 5.09 -3.27 -8.65
C ALA A 69 5.63 -1.93 -9.17
N VAL A 70 6.95 -1.79 -9.21
CA VAL A 70 7.65 -0.56 -9.63
C VAL A 70 8.69 -0.90 -10.68
N ALA A 71 8.51 -0.31 -11.87
CA ALA A 71 9.49 -0.40 -12.94
C ALA A 71 10.53 0.72 -12.77
N ASN A 72 11.79 0.34 -12.58
CA ASN A 72 12.91 1.28 -12.47
C ASN A 72 13.82 1.17 -13.70
N GLU A 73 14.62 2.20 -13.99
CA GLU A 73 15.69 2.11 -15.02
C GLU A 73 16.71 1.01 -14.71
N GLY A 74 16.94 0.74 -13.42
CA GLY A 74 17.74 -0.39 -12.94
C GLY A 74 16.87 -1.57 -12.52
N ILE A 75 17.03 -1.99 -11.25
CA ILE A 75 16.30 -3.14 -10.71
C ILE A 75 14.84 -2.75 -10.44
N SER A 76 13.90 -3.40 -11.13
CA SER A 76 12.47 -3.30 -10.82
C SER A 76 12.19 -3.94 -9.46
N ARG A 77 11.24 -3.37 -8.72
CA ARG A 77 10.95 -3.76 -7.32
C ARG A 77 9.48 -4.12 -7.15
N LEU A 78 9.22 -5.06 -6.26
CA LEU A 78 7.89 -5.42 -5.79
C LEU A 78 7.82 -5.12 -4.29
N TYR A 79 6.89 -4.27 -3.88
CA TYR A 79 6.64 -3.94 -2.49
C TYR A 79 5.39 -4.66 -2.04
N LYS A 80 5.59 -5.62 -1.13
CA LYS A 80 4.50 -6.40 -0.58
C LYS A 80 3.88 -5.74 0.65
N LYS A 81 2.56 -5.66 0.67
CA LYS A 81 1.82 -5.31 1.87
C LYS A 81 1.79 -6.53 2.79
N ARG A 82 1.90 -6.28 4.09
CA ARG A 82 1.85 -7.33 5.12
C ARG A 82 1.09 -6.79 6.31
N TRP A 83 -0.22 -7.06 6.40
CA TRP A 83 -0.90 -6.89 7.67
C TRP A 83 -0.34 -7.89 8.68
N ARG A 84 -0.08 -7.41 9.92
CA ARG A 84 0.05 -8.32 11.05
C ARG A 84 -1.34 -8.83 11.43
N HIS A 85 -1.90 -9.78 10.68
CA HIS A 85 -3.07 -10.55 11.13
C HIS A 85 -2.78 -11.45 12.36
N ALA A 86 -1.61 -11.33 12.98
CA ALA A 86 -1.17 -12.12 14.12
C ALA A 86 -1.85 -11.76 15.46
N GLN A 87 -2.48 -10.60 15.62
CA GLN A 87 -3.04 -10.20 16.93
C GLN A 87 -4.54 -10.49 17.13
N GLN A 88 -5.34 -10.64 16.07
CA GLN A 88 -6.79 -10.84 16.23
C GLN A 88 -7.22 -12.31 16.41
N ARG A 89 -6.38 -13.29 16.07
CA ARG A 89 -6.68 -14.72 16.31
C ARG A 89 -6.41 -15.16 17.75
N GLN A 90 -5.49 -14.51 18.47
CA GLN A 90 -5.17 -14.86 19.86
C GLN A 90 -6.27 -14.43 20.85
N GLN A 91 -6.99 -13.34 20.57
CA GLN A 91 -8.07 -12.85 21.45
C GLN A 91 -9.36 -13.67 21.33
N HIS A 92 -9.62 -14.29 20.17
CA HIS A 92 -10.77 -15.18 19.97
C HIS A 92 -10.59 -16.56 20.63
N GLN A 93 -9.36 -16.99 20.91
CA GLN A 93 -9.09 -18.23 21.66
C GLN A 93 -9.10 -18.02 23.17
N CYS A 94 -8.63 -16.89 23.70
CA CYS A 94 -8.68 -16.61 25.14
C CYS A 94 -10.11 -16.53 25.70
N ARG A 95 -11.08 -16.01 24.92
CA ARG A 95 -12.49 -15.94 25.38
C ARG A 95 -13.19 -17.29 25.50
N LYS A 96 -12.69 -18.34 24.84
CA LYS A 96 -13.29 -19.69 24.91
C LYS A 96 -12.76 -20.54 26.08
N HIS A 97 -11.80 -20.04 26.86
CA HIS A 97 -11.21 -20.77 28.00
C HIS A 97 -11.48 -20.10 29.36
N GLN A 98 -12.29 -19.05 29.40
CA GLN A 98 -12.73 -18.39 30.65
C GLN A 98 -14.21 -18.67 30.98
N SER A 99 -14.79 -19.70 30.37
CA SER A 99 -16.18 -20.12 30.59
C SER A 99 -16.31 -21.62 30.91
N ALA A 100 -15.27 -22.20 31.50
CA ALA A 100 -15.29 -23.54 32.08
C ALA A 100 -14.94 -23.47 33.56
#